data_AF-A0A1V1PA93-F1
#
_entry.id   AF-A0A1V1PA93-F1
#
_cell.length_a   1.000
_cell.length_b   1.000
_cell.length_c   1.000
_cell.angle_alpha   90.00
_cell.angle_beta   90.00
_cell.angle_gamma   90.00
#
_symmetry.space_group_name_H-M   'P 1'
#
loop_
_entity.id
_entity.type
_entity.pdbx_description
1 polymer ?
#
loop_
_entity_poly.entity_id
_entity_poly.type
_entity_poly.pdbx_seq_one_letter_code
_entity_poly.pdbx_strand_id
1 'polypeptide(L)'
;MIMSFNNEITVISINAGGGVRGRNTKVNPIKTAISLGAIIKKIEINSTVIAMQESLKIWNTSTSAYVETGKELAINLDLSYTSIFAPYLDSDFHTHQTKWEQESFKGYKKVQQGNSIITNINFGNWPWKQPCTGYPGHDKKSYISTQISNASIYSTGNRDTEPRNIVVVPLQITSNITAFFIATHLTKLTGENRNNLEDSRSKEASEIRLGQINQIFKIVKEIQCMDNYPLKSPIILAGDFNAMPGSIEILKIEEIFQRVPLKKSESHAASEEFNNVDHIFLNDPNNILSTNYSIKVDPHKINGITDHLPVVAKFEINEYIVERANQSFHRTATPSASLQG
;
A
#
# COMPACT_ATOMS: atom_id res chain seq x y z
N MET A 1 -14.21 27.03 -15.10
CA MET A 1 -14.85 26.08 -14.16
C MET A 1 -13.78 25.73 -13.13
N ILE A 2 -13.86 26.31 -11.93
CA ILE A 2 -12.89 26.03 -10.86
C ILE A 2 -13.26 24.65 -10.33
N MET A 3 -12.46 23.63 -10.62
CA MET A 3 -12.60 22.35 -9.93
C MET A 3 -12.33 22.61 -8.45
N SER A 4 -13.31 22.42 -7.57
CA SER A 4 -13.04 22.38 -6.14
C SER A 4 -12.13 21.17 -5.91
N PHE A 5 -10.85 21.41 -5.63
CA PHE A 5 -9.96 20.35 -5.20
C PHE A 5 -10.44 19.90 -3.82
N ASN A 6 -10.49 18.58 -3.62
CA ASN A 6 -10.63 18.06 -2.27
C ASN A 6 -9.29 18.27 -1.58
N ASN A 7 -9.29 19.07 -0.53
CA ASN A 7 -8.11 19.37 0.27
C ASN A 7 -7.75 18.26 1.25
N GLU A 8 -8.33 17.07 1.07
CA GLU A 8 -8.12 15.92 1.93
C GLU A 8 -7.81 14.67 1.10
N ILE A 9 -6.88 13.86 1.62
CA ILE A 9 -6.56 12.51 1.15
C ILE A 9 -6.81 11.54 2.30
N THR A 10 -7.66 10.56 2.06
CA THR A 10 -7.86 9.42 2.96
C THR A 10 -6.98 8.26 2.50
N VAL A 11 -6.19 7.71 3.41
CA VAL A 11 -5.34 6.54 3.20
C VAL A 11 -5.86 5.40 4.05
N ILE A 12 -6.04 4.23 3.45
CA ILE A 12 -6.49 3.03 4.16
C ILE A 12 -5.46 1.92 3.95
N SER A 13 -4.99 1.29 5.03
CA SER A 13 -4.25 0.03 4.99
C SER A 13 -5.16 -1.10 5.42
N ILE A 14 -5.20 -2.18 4.64
CA ILE A 14 -6.05 -3.34 4.94
C ILE A 14 -5.46 -4.65 4.41
N ASN A 15 -5.26 -5.61 5.30
CA ASN A 15 -5.01 -6.99 4.89
C ASN A 15 -6.36 -7.69 4.59
N ALA A 16 -6.57 -8.12 3.34
CA ALA A 16 -7.77 -8.81 2.90
C ALA A 16 -7.76 -10.33 3.18
N GLY A 17 -6.65 -10.83 3.73
CA GLY A 17 -6.42 -12.21 4.14
C GLY A 17 -7.08 -12.58 5.46
N GLY A 18 -6.86 -13.84 5.86
CA GLY A 18 -6.99 -14.34 7.23
C GLY A 18 -8.32 -14.22 8.00
N GLY A 19 -9.41 -13.67 7.42
CA GLY A 19 -10.73 -13.67 8.08
C GLY A 19 -11.18 -15.06 8.55
N VAL A 20 -12.24 -15.15 9.37
CA VAL A 20 -12.81 -16.39 10.00
C VAL A 20 -13.40 -17.39 8.97
N ARG A 21 -12.79 -17.48 7.80
CA ARG A 21 -12.84 -18.63 6.92
C ARG A 21 -12.16 -19.75 7.70
N GLY A 22 -12.91 -20.80 8.02
CA GLY A 22 -12.26 -22.07 8.30
C GLY A 22 -11.30 -22.37 7.15
N ARG A 23 -10.17 -23.02 7.43
CA ARG A 23 -9.22 -23.47 6.38
C ARG A 23 -9.88 -24.29 5.26
N ASN A 24 -11.13 -24.72 5.48
CA ASN A 24 -11.97 -25.51 4.60
C ASN A 24 -12.96 -24.68 3.75
N THR A 25 -13.01 -23.36 3.88
CA THR A 25 -13.92 -22.52 3.10
C THR A 25 -13.22 -21.97 1.86
N LYS A 26 -13.79 -22.23 0.69
CA LYS A 26 -13.29 -21.72 -0.60
C LYS A 26 -13.18 -20.20 -0.60
N VAL A 27 -12.05 -19.66 -1.07
CA VAL A 27 -11.88 -18.21 -1.19
C VAL A 27 -12.88 -17.65 -2.20
N ASN A 28 -13.49 -16.52 -1.87
CA ASN A 28 -14.41 -15.80 -2.76
C ASN A 28 -14.04 -14.31 -2.78
N PRO A 29 -13.23 -13.87 -3.76
CA PRO A 29 -12.81 -12.47 -3.91
C PRO A 29 -13.97 -11.48 -4.02
N ILE A 30 -15.05 -11.83 -4.71
CA ILE A 30 -16.24 -10.96 -4.86
C ILE A 30 -16.87 -10.72 -3.49
N LYS A 31 -17.09 -11.79 -2.72
CA LYS A 31 -17.65 -11.68 -1.37
C LYS A 31 -16.72 -10.88 -0.45
N THR A 32 -15.40 -11.10 -0.52
CA THR A 32 -14.43 -10.26 0.21
C THR A 32 -14.62 -8.79 -0.15
N ALA A 33 -14.61 -8.47 -1.44
CA ALA A 33 -14.69 -7.10 -1.95
C ALA A 33 -15.99 -6.40 -1.55
N ILE A 34 -17.13 -7.08 -1.62
CA ILE A 34 -18.43 -6.54 -1.18
C ILE A 34 -18.39 -6.23 0.31
N SER A 35 -17.91 -7.17 1.13
CA SER A 35 -17.83 -6.98 2.58
C SER A 35 -16.90 -5.84 2.97
N LEU A 36 -15.72 -5.75 2.34
CA LEU A 36 -14.76 -4.66 2.55
C LEU A 36 -15.32 -3.32 2.06
N GLY A 37 -15.96 -3.28 0.89
CA GLY A 37 -16.60 -2.09 0.35
C GLY A 37 -17.68 -1.54 1.28
N ALA A 38 -18.49 -2.41 1.90
CA ALA A 38 -19.51 -2.01 2.85
C ALA A 38 -18.93 -1.38 4.14
N ILE A 39 -17.72 -1.78 4.55
CA ILE A 39 -16.99 -1.15 5.66
C ILE A 39 -16.42 0.19 5.22
N ILE A 40 -15.73 0.21 4.08
CA ILE A 40 -15.03 1.39 3.57
C ILE A 40 -16.00 2.53 3.24
N LYS A 41 -17.19 2.23 2.69
CA LYS A 41 -18.23 3.24 2.44
C LYS A 41 -18.78 3.92 3.70
N LYS A 42 -18.55 3.35 4.89
CA LYS A 42 -18.92 4.00 6.17
C LYS A 42 -17.84 4.96 6.64
N ILE A 43 -16.65 4.91 6.04
CA ILE A 43 -15.61 5.92 6.19
C ILE A 43 -15.93 7.00 5.16
N GLU A 44 -15.80 8.27 5.52
CA GLU A 44 -15.95 9.37 4.57
C GLU A 44 -14.81 9.30 3.55
N ILE A 45 -15.15 8.94 2.29
CA ILE A 45 -14.20 8.57 1.23
C ILE A 45 -14.30 9.53 0.04
N ASN A 46 -13.68 10.70 0.17
CA ASN A 46 -13.66 11.72 -0.88
C ASN A 46 -12.51 11.47 -1.87
N SER A 47 -11.27 11.80 -1.52
CA SER A 47 -10.07 11.35 -2.23
C SER A 47 -9.46 10.21 -1.45
N THR A 48 -9.41 9.00 -2.00
CA THR A 48 -9.01 7.82 -1.23
C THR A 48 -7.99 6.97 -1.97
N VAL A 49 -6.97 6.53 -1.25
CA VAL A 49 -6.03 5.49 -1.69
C VAL A 49 -5.99 4.36 -0.65
N ILE A 50 -6.09 3.13 -1.11
CA ILE A 50 -6.18 1.93 -0.29
C ILE A 50 -4.99 1.02 -0.62
N ALA A 51 -4.12 0.76 0.35
CA ALA A 51 -3.16 -0.33 0.30
C ALA A 51 -3.82 -1.62 0.79
N MET A 52 -4.05 -2.57 -0.12
CA MET A 52 -4.65 -3.86 0.21
C MET A 52 -3.62 -4.99 0.11
N GLN A 53 -3.32 -5.63 1.25
CA GLN A 53 -2.45 -6.80 1.34
C GLN A 53 -3.25 -8.10 1.18
N GLU A 54 -2.56 -9.17 0.78
CA GLU A 54 -3.18 -10.48 0.51
C GLU A 54 -4.36 -10.41 -0.49
N SER A 55 -4.27 -9.45 -1.42
CA SER A 55 -5.18 -9.39 -2.56
C SER A 55 -5.03 -10.65 -3.40
N LEU A 56 -6.16 -11.20 -3.88
CA LEU A 56 -6.18 -12.43 -4.66
C LEU A 56 -6.64 -12.16 -6.08
N LYS A 57 -6.02 -12.88 -7.02
CA LYS A 57 -6.46 -12.99 -8.41
C LYS A 57 -6.58 -14.47 -8.76
N ILE A 58 -7.78 -14.91 -9.07
CA ILE A 58 -8.10 -16.34 -9.26
C ILE A 58 -8.67 -16.56 -10.65
N TRP A 59 -8.28 -17.66 -11.30
CA TRP A 59 -8.84 -18.10 -12.58
C TRP A 59 -9.74 -19.31 -12.36
N ASN A 60 -10.99 -19.20 -12.80
CA ASN A 60 -11.91 -20.32 -12.71
C ASN A 60 -11.64 -21.32 -13.85
N THR A 61 -11.53 -22.59 -13.49
CA THR A 61 -11.33 -23.70 -14.43
C THR A 61 -12.45 -23.81 -15.47
N SER A 62 -13.70 -23.52 -15.10
CA SER A 62 -14.85 -23.71 -16.00
C SER A 62 -15.06 -22.55 -16.99
N THR A 63 -14.70 -21.33 -16.62
CA THR A 63 -14.98 -20.13 -17.46
C THR A 63 -13.74 -19.53 -18.10
N SER A 64 -12.53 -19.90 -17.65
CA SER A 64 -11.26 -19.23 -17.96
C SER A 64 -11.23 -17.71 -17.63
N ALA A 65 -12.30 -17.16 -17.06
CA ALA A 65 -12.35 -15.80 -16.55
C ALA A 65 -11.60 -15.72 -15.21
N TYR A 66 -11.03 -14.55 -14.94
CA TYR A 66 -10.43 -14.27 -13.65
C TYR A 66 -11.27 -13.29 -12.83
N VAL A 67 -11.15 -13.40 -11.51
CA VAL A 67 -11.70 -12.44 -10.55
C VAL A 67 -10.54 -11.95 -9.68
N GLU A 68 -10.50 -10.65 -9.42
CA GLU A 68 -9.46 -9.99 -8.63
C GLU A 68 -10.07 -9.18 -7.50
N THR A 69 -9.69 -9.44 -6.24
CA THR A 69 -10.28 -8.78 -5.06
C THR A 69 -10.22 -7.25 -5.17
N GLY A 70 -9.08 -6.69 -5.58
CA GLY A 70 -8.91 -5.23 -5.67
C GLY A 70 -9.79 -4.60 -6.75
N LYS A 71 -9.89 -5.25 -7.92
CA LYS A 71 -10.76 -4.79 -9.01
C LYS A 71 -12.23 -4.84 -8.61
N GLU A 72 -12.66 -5.92 -7.98
CA GLU A 72 -14.04 -6.04 -7.46
C GLU A 72 -14.30 -4.99 -6.38
N LEU A 73 -13.32 -4.70 -5.50
CA LEU A 73 -13.47 -3.66 -4.48
C LEU A 73 -13.63 -2.28 -5.12
N ALA A 74 -12.81 -1.95 -6.13
CA ALA A 74 -12.93 -0.70 -6.88
C ALA A 74 -14.34 -0.53 -7.46
N ILE A 75 -14.85 -1.55 -8.17
CA ILE A 75 -16.21 -1.56 -8.73
C ILE A 75 -17.28 -1.37 -7.63
N ASN A 76 -17.09 -2.04 -6.48
CA ASN A 76 -18.02 -1.94 -5.37
C ASN A 76 -18.01 -0.56 -4.71
N LEU A 77 -16.88 0.16 -4.70
CA LEU A 77 -16.79 1.51 -4.15
C LEU A 77 -17.51 2.50 -5.05
N ASP A 78 -16.99 2.70 -6.27
CA ASP A 78 -17.57 3.54 -7.31
C ASP A 78 -16.76 3.38 -8.63
N LEU A 79 -17.36 3.73 -9.78
CA LEU A 79 -16.70 3.67 -11.09
C LEU A 79 -15.48 4.60 -11.24
N SER A 80 -15.34 5.60 -10.38
CA SER A 80 -14.15 6.46 -10.31
C SER A 80 -12.92 5.76 -9.74
N TYR A 81 -13.07 4.62 -9.05
CA TYR A 81 -11.94 3.88 -8.50
C TYR A 81 -11.27 3.00 -9.56
N THR A 82 -9.95 2.99 -9.51
CA THR A 82 -9.09 2.08 -10.27
C THR A 82 -8.36 1.15 -9.31
N SER A 83 -8.02 -0.05 -9.79
CA SER A 83 -7.24 -1.04 -9.03
C SER A 83 -5.97 -1.38 -9.79
N ILE A 84 -4.85 -1.33 -9.07
CA ILE A 84 -3.57 -1.93 -9.44
C ILE A 84 -3.43 -3.22 -8.67
N PHE A 85 -2.90 -4.26 -9.31
CA PHE A 85 -2.53 -5.50 -8.65
C PHE A 85 -1.10 -5.90 -9.03
N ALA A 86 -0.29 -6.14 -8.01
CA ALA A 86 1.07 -6.62 -8.15
C ALA A 86 1.22 -7.96 -7.43
N PRO A 87 1.26 -9.09 -8.16
CA PRO A 87 1.47 -10.39 -7.54
C PRO A 87 2.87 -10.45 -6.93
N TYR A 88 2.98 -11.00 -5.73
CA TYR A 88 4.25 -11.53 -5.24
C TYR A 88 4.26 -13.06 -5.36
N LEU A 89 3.11 -13.72 -5.27
CA LEU A 89 3.00 -15.18 -5.37
C LEU A 89 2.08 -15.56 -6.54
N ASP A 90 2.45 -16.62 -7.26
CA ASP A 90 1.73 -17.14 -8.43
C ASP A 90 1.84 -18.66 -8.45
N SER A 91 0.70 -19.36 -8.48
CA SER A 91 0.64 -20.82 -8.46
C SER A 91 1.30 -21.50 -9.66
N ASP A 92 1.45 -20.82 -10.79
CA ASP A 92 2.12 -21.39 -11.96
C ASP A 92 3.65 -21.41 -11.80
N PHE A 93 4.20 -20.51 -10.98
CA PHE A 93 5.64 -20.34 -10.81
C PHE A 93 6.13 -20.79 -9.42
N HIS A 94 5.26 -20.74 -8.42
CA HIS A 94 5.56 -21.05 -7.03
C HIS A 94 4.72 -22.25 -6.63
N THR A 95 5.31 -23.44 -6.55
CA THR A 95 4.53 -24.67 -6.38
C THR A 95 3.87 -24.81 -5.01
N HIS A 96 4.39 -24.13 -3.97
CA HIS A 96 3.87 -24.01 -2.60
C HIS A 96 2.72 -24.98 -2.27
N GLN A 97 3.03 -26.29 -2.24
CA GLN A 97 2.02 -27.36 -2.24
C GLN A 97 1.06 -27.21 -1.07
N THR A 98 1.60 -26.95 0.12
CA THR A 98 0.83 -26.73 1.36
C THR A 98 -0.12 -25.52 1.31
N LYS A 99 0.08 -24.58 0.37
CA LYS A 99 -0.81 -23.44 0.17
C LYS A 99 -1.87 -23.72 -0.89
N TRP A 100 -1.47 -24.16 -2.08
CA TRP A 100 -2.38 -24.30 -3.22
C TRP A 100 -3.27 -25.54 -3.16
N GLU A 101 -2.86 -26.57 -2.44
CA GLU A 101 -3.67 -27.77 -2.22
C GLU A 101 -4.72 -27.61 -1.11
N GLN A 102 -4.72 -26.46 -0.43
CA GLN A 102 -5.77 -26.16 0.55
C GLN A 102 -7.14 -26.12 -0.12
N GLU A 103 -8.16 -26.62 0.59
CA GLU A 103 -9.55 -26.61 0.12
C GLU A 103 -10.02 -25.19 -0.26
N SER A 104 -9.44 -24.18 0.39
CA SER A 104 -9.66 -22.76 0.10
C SER A 104 -9.36 -22.39 -1.37
N PHE A 105 -8.37 -23.01 -2.01
CA PHE A 105 -7.94 -22.74 -3.39
C PHE A 105 -8.29 -23.84 -4.39
N LYS A 106 -8.82 -24.97 -3.91
CA LYS A 106 -9.13 -26.14 -4.73
C LYS A 106 -10.10 -25.82 -5.88
N GLY A 107 -9.73 -26.32 -7.06
CA GLY A 107 -10.51 -26.19 -8.29
C GLY A 107 -10.35 -24.86 -9.02
N TYR A 108 -9.47 -23.96 -8.58
CA TYR A 108 -9.00 -22.85 -9.41
C TYR A 108 -7.88 -23.32 -10.35
N LYS A 109 -7.87 -22.81 -11.58
CA LYS A 109 -6.85 -23.13 -12.58
C LYS A 109 -5.50 -22.49 -12.24
N LYS A 110 -5.57 -21.27 -11.71
CA LYS A 110 -4.43 -20.44 -11.32
C LYS A 110 -4.85 -19.53 -10.17
N VAL A 111 -3.94 -19.27 -9.24
CA VAL A 111 -4.11 -18.34 -8.14
C VAL A 111 -2.87 -17.47 -8.04
N GLN A 112 -3.08 -16.16 -7.95
CA GLN A 112 -2.04 -15.21 -7.58
C GLN A 112 -2.43 -14.50 -6.28
N GLN A 113 -1.43 -14.21 -5.45
CA GLN A 113 -1.55 -13.42 -4.24
C GLN A 113 -0.57 -12.24 -4.31
N GLY A 114 -1.02 -11.07 -3.88
CA GLY A 114 -0.28 -9.84 -4.11
C GLY A 114 -0.69 -8.69 -3.21
N ASN A 115 -0.13 -7.53 -3.52
CA ASN A 115 -0.55 -6.24 -3.02
C ASN A 115 -1.40 -5.56 -4.10
N SER A 116 -2.47 -4.87 -3.68
CA SER A 116 -3.25 -4.00 -4.54
C SER A 116 -3.23 -2.57 -4.03
N ILE A 117 -3.28 -1.63 -4.97
CA ILE A 117 -3.57 -0.23 -4.68
C ILE A 117 -4.90 0.11 -5.34
N ILE A 118 -5.88 0.58 -4.56
CA ILE A 118 -7.20 0.98 -5.05
C ILE A 118 -7.37 2.46 -4.79
N THR A 119 -7.66 3.25 -5.83
CA THR A 119 -7.67 4.71 -5.71
C THR A 119 -8.62 5.37 -6.71
N ASN A 120 -9.26 6.45 -6.29
CA ASN A 120 -9.97 7.39 -7.18
C ASN A 120 -9.15 8.67 -7.47
N ILE A 121 -7.91 8.72 -6.97
CA ILE A 121 -6.96 9.80 -7.25
C ILE A 121 -6.28 9.52 -8.58
N ASN A 122 -6.25 10.52 -9.46
CA ASN A 122 -5.58 10.43 -10.75
C ASN A 122 -4.09 10.12 -10.59
N PHE A 123 -3.53 9.37 -11.54
CA PHE A 123 -2.12 9.06 -11.51
C PHE A 123 -1.32 10.29 -11.95
N GLY A 124 -0.29 10.61 -11.16
CA GLY A 124 0.71 11.61 -11.51
C GLY A 124 1.67 11.07 -12.56
N ASN A 125 2.57 11.94 -13.02
CA ASN A 125 3.65 11.52 -13.91
C ASN A 125 4.90 11.21 -13.09
N TRP A 126 5.61 10.14 -13.42
CA TRP A 126 6.98 9.95 -12.96
C TRP A 126 7.90 11.05 -13.51
N PRO A 127 8.91 11.48 -12.72
CA PRO A 127 9.79 12.57 -13.09
C PRO A 127 10.95 12.15 -14.01
N TRP A 128 11.25 10.86 -14.16
CA TRP A 128 12.37 10.40 -14.99
C TRP A 128 12.13 10.62 -16.49
N LYS A 129 13.24 10.76 -17.23
CA LYS A 129 13.22 10.63 -18.69
C LYS A 129 12.86 9.19 -19.04
N GLN A 130 11.91 9.01 -19.94
CA GLN A 130 11.36 7.69 -20.25
C GLN A 130 12.45 6.78 -20.84
N PRO A 131 12.49 5.50 -20.45
CA PRO A 131 13.11 4.48 -21.29
C PRO A 131 12.35 4.38 -22.62
N CYS A 132 12.90 3.76 -23.66
CA CYS A 132 12.23 3.69 -24.97
C CYS A 132 10.87 2.97 -24.91
N THR A 133 9.97 3.26 -25.87
CA THR A 133 8.68 2.57 -26.02
C THR A 133 8.87 1.06 -26.04
N GLY A 134 8.15 0.35 -25.16
CA GLY A 134 8.26 -1.09 -24.96
C GLY A 134 9.00 -1.52 -23.68
N TYR A 135 9.69 -0.60 -22.99
CA TYR A 135 10.29 -0.90 -21.68
C TYR A 135 9.23 -0.81 -20.55
N PRO A 136 9.22 -1.73 -19.56
CA PRO A 136 8.35 -1.63 -18.40
C PRO A 136 8.53 -0.29 -17.67
N GLY A 137 7.45 0.48 -17.49
CA GLY A 137 7.53 1.84 -16.93
C GLY A 137 7.76 2.96 -17.96
N HIS A 138 7.65 2.64 -19.27
CA HIS A 138 7.61 3.65 -20.33
C HIS A 138 6.44 4.63 -20.13
N ASP A 139 5.28 4.16 -19.71
CA ASP A 139 4.17 5.06 -19.39
C ASP A 139 4.47 5.83 -18.09
N LYS A 140 4.57 7.15 -18.18
CA LYS A 140 4.81 8.04 -17.03
C LYS A 140 3.72 7.92 -15.97
N LYS A 141 2.55 7.40 -16.31
CA LYS A 141 1.42 7.17 -15.41
C LYS A 141 1.26 5.71 -15.03
N SER A 142 2.30 4.88 -15.11
CA SER A 142 2.23 3.50 -14.61
C SER A 142 2.60 3.40 -13.13
N TYR A 143 2.17 2.32 -12.49
CA TYR A 143 2.77 1.90 -11.23
C TYR A 143 4.11 1.19 -11.49
N ILE A 144 4.90 1.03 -10.44
CA ILE A 144 6.07 0.14 -10.42
C ILE A 144 5.88 -0.86 -9.29
N SER A 145 6.31 -2.10 -9.52
CA SER A 145 6.43 -3.09 -8.47
C SER A 145 7.76 -3.81 -8.58
N THR A 146 8.36 -4.12 -7.43
CA THR A 146 9.57 -4.91 -7.35
C THR A 146 9.57 -5.79 -6.10
N GLN A 147 10.31 -6.89 -6.15
CA GLN A 147 10.47 -7.79 -5.02
C GLN A 147 11.43 -7.15 -3.98
N ILE A 148 11.04 -7.18 -2.71
CA ILE A 148 11.85 -6.67 -1.58
C ILE A 148 12.38 -7.79 -0.68
N SER A 149 12.02 -9.03 -0.98
CA SER A 149 12.48 -10.25 -0.30
C SER A 149 13.54 -11.00 -1.10
N ASN A 150 14.33 -11.84 -0.44
CA ASN A 150 15.31 -12.71 -1.10
C ASN A 150 14.71 -14.07 -1.55
N ALA A 151 13.39 -14.20 -1.63
CA ALA A 151 12.77 -15.46 -2.02
C ALA A 151 13.18 -15.88 -3.44
N SER A 152 13.55 -17.15 -3.61
CA SER A 152 13.87 -17.73 -4.92
C SER A 152 12.60 -17.88 -5.75
N ILE A 153 12.66 -17.43 -7.01
CA ILE A 153 11.56 -17.43 -7.99
C ILE A 153 11.05 -18.86 -8.27
N TYR A 154 11.84 -19.89 -7.94
CA TYR A 154 11.52 -21.32 -8.17
C TYR A 154 11.40 -22.13 -6.88
N SER A 155 11.09 -21.48 -5.74
CA SER A 155 10.94 -22.17 -4.47
C SER A 155 9.75 -23.14 -4.49
N THR A 156 9.95 -24.39 -4.05
CA THR A 156 8.87 -25.31 -3.66
C THR A 156 8.25 -24.90 -2.31
N GLY A 157 8.21 -23.60 -2.06
CA GLY A 157 8.29 -22.98 -0.75
C GLY A 157 7.09 -23.19 0.16
N ASN A 158 7.16 -22.52 1.29
CA ASN A 158 6.11 -22.46 2.30
C ASN A 158 5.90 -20.99 2.68
N ARG A 159 5.10 -20.72 3.72
CA ARG A 159 4.84 -19.36 4.21
C ARG A 159 6.14 -18.57 4.48
N ASP A 160 7.21 -19.25 4.90
CA ASP A 160 8.47 -18.65 5.34
C ASP A 160 9.35 -18.20 4.18
N THR A 161 9.13 -18.79 3.00
CA THR A 161 9.86 -18.48 1.77
C THR A 161 8.99 -17.76 0.74
N GLU A 162 7.81 -17.29 1.14
CA GLU A 162 6.97 -16.50 0.25
C GLU A 162 7.67 -15.19 -0.13
N PRO A 163 7.78 -14.87 -1.43
CA PRO A 163 8.22 -13.55 -1.87
C PRO A 163 7.32 -12.45 -1.31
N ARG A 164 7.94 -11.30 -1.06
CA ARG A 164 7.28 -10.03 -0.75
C ARG A 164 7.69 -8.99 -1.76
N ASN A 165 6.72 -8.18 -2.19
CA ASN A 165 6.94 -7.07 -3.10
C ASN A 165 6.50 -5.75 -2.47
N ILE A 166 6.90 -4.69 -3.14
CA ILE A 166 6.42 -3.33 -2.93
C ILE A 166 5.73 -2.85 -4.19
N VAL A 167 4.75 -1.97 -4.06
CA VAL A 167 4.08 -1.31 -5.17
C VAL A 167 4.15 0.19 -4.95
N VAL A 168 4.61 0.93 -5.96
CA VAL A 168 4.72 2.40 -5.93
C VAL A 168 3.89 3.00 -7.04
N VAL A 169 3.08 4.01 -6.71
CA VAL A 169 2.29 4.76 -7.68
C VAL A 169 2.44 6.27 -7.45
N PRO A 170 2.67 7.07 -8.50
CA PRO A 170 2.56 8.52 -8.42
C PRO A 170 1.08 8.92 -8.44
N LEU A 171 0.65 9.71 -7.46
CA LEU A 171 -0.73 10.20 -7.33
C LEU A 171 -0.76 11.72 -7.46
N GLN A 172 -1.57 12.23 -8.38
CA GLN A 172 -1.76 13.65 -8.60
C GLN A 172 -2.74 14.20 -7.56
N ILE A 173 -2.22 14.81 -6.50
CA ILE A 173 -3.02 15.25 -5.34
C ILE A 173 -3.52 16.70 -5.47
N THR A 174 -2.86 17.51 -6.29
CA THR A 174 -3.34 18.82 -6.77
C THR A 174 -3.02 18.96 -8.25
N SER A 175 -3.29 20.08 -8.92
CA SER A 175 -2.91 20.25 -10.33
C SER A 175 -1.39 20.11 -10.60
N ASN A 176 -0.55 20.46 -9.62
CA ASN A 176 0.90 20.56 -9.79
C ASN A 176 1.71 19.74 -8.77
N ILE A 177 1.06 19.07 -7.82
CA ILE A 177 1.75 18.24 -6.83
C ILE A 177 1.41 16.78 -7.05
N THR A 178 2.47 15.98 -7.17
CA THR A 178 2.41 14.52 -7.11
C THR A 178 2.86 14.07 -5.73
N ALA A 179 2.13 13.14 -5.13
CA ALA A 179 2.57 12.35 -3.98
C ALA A 179 2.95 10.94 -4.45
N PHE A 180 3.90 10.29 -3.79
CA PHE A 180 4.21 8.89 -4.04
C PHE A 180 3.56 8.01 -2.99
N PHE A 181 2.72 7.08 -3.42
CA PHE A 181 2.11 6.11 -2.53
C PHE A 181 2.78 4.75 -2.68
N ILE A 182 3.16 4.17 -1.54
CA ILE A 182 3.88 2.91 -1.44
C ILE A 182 3.04 1.93 -0.62
N ALA A 183 2.70 0.79 -1.23
CA ALA A 183 2.03 -0.33 -0.57
C ALA A 183 2.99 -1.51 -0.40
N THR A 184 2.99 -2.13 0.78
CA THR A 184 3.82 -3.31 1.07
C THR A 184 3.13 -4.30 2.00
N HIS A 185 3.69 -5.51 2.09
CA HIS A 185 3.40 -6.52 3.10
C HIS A 185 4.72 -7.18 3.48
N LEU A 186 5.18 -7.05 4.73
CA LEU A 186 6.45 -7.64 5.16
C LEU A 186 6.29 -9.11 5.56
N THR A 187 7.40 -9.83 5.74
CA THR A 187 7.37 -11.25 6.08
C THR A 187 6.81 -11.51 7.49
N LYS A 188 6.01 -12.58 7.58
CA LYS A 188 5.65 -13.26 8.84
C LYS A 188 6.07 -14.72 8.73
N LEU A 189 6.86 -15.20 9.68
CA LEU A 189 7.26 -16.60 9.71
C LEU A 189 6.22 -17.47 10.42
N THR A 190 6.10 -18.71 9.99
CA THR A 190 5.35 -19.74 10.69
C THR A 190 6.01 -20.00 12.05
N GLY A 191 5.19 -20.02 13.10
CA GLY A 191 5.66 -20.19 14.48
C GLY A 191 6.20 -18.92 15.12
N GLU A 192 6.24 -17.78 14.42
CA GLU A 192 6.63 -16.49 14.98
C GLU A 192 5.71 -16.09 16.15
N ASN A 193 6.28 -15.79 17.30
CA ASN A 193 5.58 -15.21 18.43
C ASN A 193 5.96 -13.74 18.60
N ARG A 194 5.15 -12.84 18.04
CA ARG A 194 5.38 -11.38 18.07
C ARG A 194 5.47 -10.80 19.46
N ASN A 195 4.86 -11.45 20.45
CA ASN A 195 4.88 -11.00 21.83
C ASN A 195 6.14 -11.46 22.58
N ASN A 196 6.96 -12.32 21.97
CA ASN A 196 8.22 -12.77 22.50
C ASN A 196 9.34 -12.52 21.49
N LEU A 197 9.94 -11.33 21.54
CA LEU A 197 11.07 -10.95 20.68
C LEU A 197 12.36 -11.72 21.00
N GLU A 198 12.41 -12.40 22.16
CA GLU A 198 13.57 -13.22 22.52
C GLU A 198 13.57 -14.59 21.85
N ASP A 199 12.40 -15.03 21.36
CA ASP A 199 12.25 -16.28 20.62
C ASP A 199 13.10 -16.28 19.34
N SER A 200 13.82 -17.38 19.10
CA SER A 200 14.72 -17.51 17.95
C SER A 200 14.02 -17.29 16.60
N ARG A 201 12.76 -17.74 16.46
CA ARG A 201 11.98 -17.58 15.24
C ARG A 201 11.52 -16.14 15.07
N SER A 202 11.18 -15.46 16.16
CA SER A 202 10.86 -14.02 16.16
C SER A 202 12.07 -13.17 15.79
N LYS A 203 13.27 -13.52 16.26
CA LYS A 203 14.54 -12.86 15.88
C LYS A 203 14.82 -13.02 14.39
N GLU A 204 14.73 -14.23 13.86
CA GLU A 204 14.89 -14.51 12.43
C GLU A 204 13.88 -13.72 11.58
N ALA A 205 12.59 -13.72 11.98
CA ALA A 205 11.57 -12.94 11.30
C ALA A 205 11.90 -11.45 11.29
N SER A 206 12.42 -10.92 12.39
CA SER A 206 12.84 -9.53 12.53
C SER A 206 14.00 -9.18 11.61
N GLU A 207 15.04 -10.01 11.55
CA GLU A 207 16.18 -9.82 10.65
C GLU A 207 15.75 -9.77 9.17
N ILE A 208 14.85 -10.67 8.77
CA ILE A 208 14.29 -10.68 7.41
C ILE A 208 13.54 -9.37 7.13
N ARG A 209 12.68 -8.93 8.05
CA ARG A 209 11.93 -7.67 7.90
C ARG A 209 12.86 -6.46 7.83
N LEU A 210 13.93 -6.41 8.62
CA LEU A 210 14.94 -5.36 8.53
C LEU A 210 15.63 -5.35 7.16
N GLY A 211 15.94 -6.52 6.60
CA GLY A 211 16.44 -6.66 5.23
C GLY A 211 15.46 -6.09 4.19
N GLN A 212 14.16 -6.37 4.34
CA GLN A 212 13.11 -5.83 3.47
C GLN A 212 12.96 -4.31 3.60
N ILE A 213 12.99 -3.77 4.83
CA ILE A 213 12.94 -2.33 5.10
C ILE A 213 14.12 -1.61 4.44
N ASN A 214 15.32 -2.20 4.49
CA ASN A 214 16.48 -1.64 3.79
C ASN A 214 16.29 -1.57 2.27
N GLN A 215 15.56 -2.51 1.65
CA GLN A 215 15.21 -2.40 0.22
C GLN A 215 14.19 -1.28 -0.02
N ILE A 216 13.20 -1.13 0.86
CA ILE A 216 12.25 0.00 0.81
C ILE A 216 13.01 1.33 0.86
N PHE A 217 14.01 1.45 1.74
CA PHE A 217 14.82 2.66 1.87
C PHE A 217 15.61 3.02 0.62
N LYS A 218 16.10 2.02 -0.14
CA LYS A 218 16.74 2.27 -1.44
C LYS A 218 15.76 2.92 -2.43
N ILE A 219 14.54 2.39 -2.51
CA ILE A 219 13.48 2.92 -3.39
C ILE A 219 13.09 4.34 -2.96
N VAL A 220 12.94 4.58 -1.65
CA VAL A 220 12.63 5.91 -1.10
C VAL A 220 13.72 6.91 -1.44
N LYS A 221 14.99 6.51 -1.30
CA LYS A 221 16.14 7.35 -1.67
C LYS A 221 16.15 7.66 -3.16
N GLU A 222 15.88 6.67 -4.01
CA GLU A 222 15.75 6.89 -5.46
C GLU A 222 14.65 7.92 -5.76
N ILE A 223 13.48 7.83 -5.11
CA ILE A 223 12.38 8.80 -5.24
C ILE A 223 12.81 10.20 -4.78
N GLN A 224 13.48 10.30 -3.63
CA GLN A 224 13.90 11.58 -3.07
C GLN A 224 15.03 12.27 -3.84
N CYS A 225 15.81 11.51 -4.62
CA CYS A 225 16.88 12.01 -5.49
C CYS A 225 16.39 12.41 -6.89
N MET A 226 15.08 12.42 -7.15
CA MET A 226 14.53 12.81 -8.45
C MET A 226 14.55 14.34 -8.62
N ASP A 227 15.49 14.86 -9.41
CA ASP A 227 15.79 16.30 -9.57
C ASP A 227 14.72 17.16 -10.26
N ASN A 228 13.64 16.56 -10.80
CA ASN A 228 12.70 17.28 -11.69
C ASN A 228 11.44 17.83 -11.00
N TYR A 229 11.29 17.72 -9.67
CA TYR A 229 10.18 18.37 -8.97
C TYR A 229 10.63 19.64 -8.25
N PRO A 230 9.86 20.74 -8.33
CA PRO A 230 10.19 21.99 -7.64
C PRO A 230 10.18 21.85 -6.11
N LEU A 231 9.43 20.86 -5.60
CA LEU A 231 9.44 20.43 -4.21
C LEU A 231 9.65 18.93 -4.15
N LYS A 232 10.42 18.46 -3.16
CA LYS A 232 10.44 17.04 -2.80
C LYS A 232 9.01 16.59 -2.50
N SER A 233 8.52 15.65 -3.31
CA SER A 233 7.15 15.14 -3.22
C SER A 233 6.95 14.36 -1.91
N PRO A 234 5.76 14.45 -1.29
CA PRO A 234 5.45 13.64 -0.12
C PRO A 234 5.40 12.16 -0.51
N ILE A 235 5.87 11.30 0.39
CA ILE A 235 5.85 9.85 0.24
C ILE A 235 5.01 9.27 1.37
N ILE A 236 3.94 8.57 1.01
CA ILE A 236 3.07 7.85 1.94
C ILE A 236 3.40 6.37 1.81
N LEU A 237 3.72 5.71 2.92
CA LEU A 237 4.02 4.29 2.98
C LEU A 237 2.96 3.60 3.86
N ALA A 238 2.29 2.59 3.35
CA ALA A 238 1.21 1.89 4.05
C ALA A 238 1.24 0.38 3.82
N GLY A 239 0.82 -0.38 4.83
CA GLY A 239 0.62 -1.82 4.70
C GLY A 239 0.70 -2.60 6.00
N ASP A 240 0.73 -3.92 5.86
CA ASP A 240 0.97 -4.87 6.94
C ASP A 240 2.49 -5.08 7.10
N PHE A 241 3.07 -4.48 8.14
CA PHE A 241 4.49 -4.58 8.43
C PHE A 241 4.83 -5.83 9.25
N ASN A 242 3.82 -6.57 9.71
CA ASN A 242 4.00 -7.70 10.60
C ASN A 242 4.88 -7.39 11.83
N ALA A 243 4.91 -6.12 12.25
CA ALA A 243 5.73 -5.59 13.33
C ALA A 243 4.92 -4.62 14.21
N MET A 244 5.09 -4.70 15.53
CA MET A 244 4.33 -3.90 16.51
C MET A 244 4.93 -2.50 16.69
N PRO A 245 4.17 -1.48 17.14
CA PRO A 245 4.74 -0.18 17.49
C PRO A 245 5.92 -0.32 18.47
N GLY A 246 6.99 0.43 18.24
CA GLY A 246 8.19 0.40 19.09
C GLY A 246 9.13 -0.78 18.87
N SER A 247 8.79 -1.73 17.99
CA SER A 247 9.74 -2.76 17.53
C SER A 247 10.90 -2.14 16.73
N ILE A 248 12.02 -2.85 16.62
CA ILE A 248 13.21 -2.36 15.89
C ILE A 248 12.90 -2.07 14.42
N GLU A 249 11.98 -2.82 13.82
CA GLU A 249 11.50 -2.60 12.45
C GLU A 249 10.78 -1.26 12.31
N ILE A 250 9.86 -0.95 13.24
CA ILE A 250 9.11 0.30 13.22
C ILE A 250 10.04 1.49 13.53
N LEU A 251 10.90 1.35 14.53
CA LEU A 251 11.92 2.37 14.85
C LEU A 251 12.85 2.63 13.66
N LYS A 252 13.21 1.57 12.92
CA LYS A 252 14.03 1.69 11.71
C LYS A 252 13.32 2.51 10.64
N ILE A 253 12.04 2.24 10.37
CA ILE A 253 11.23 3.03 9.42
C ILE A 253 11.11 4.49 9.88
N GLU A 254 10.94 4.71 11.18
CA GLU A 254 10.82 6.02 11.80
C GLU A 254 12.09 6.90 11.68
N GLU A 255 13.24 6.35 11.27
CA GLU A 255 14.43 7.13 10.92
C GLU A 255 14.21 8.05 9.70
N ILE A 256 13.28 7.68 8.79
CA ILE A 256 13.01 8.42 7.55
C ILE A 256 11.55 8.90 7.50
N PHE A 257 10.62 8.14 8.08
CA PHE A 257 9.20 8.46 8.03
C PHE A 257 8.68 8.89 9.40
N GLN A 258 7.68 9.77 9.41
CA GLN A 258 6.83 9.95 10.56
C GLN A 258 5.72 8.89 10.54
N ARG A 259 5.63 8.05 11.57
CA ARG A 259 4.47 7.17 11.74
C ARG A 259 3.24 8.00 12.05
N VAL A 260 2.13 7.69 11.38
CA VAL A 260 0.84 8.30 11.69
C VAL A 260 0.30 7.65 12.98
N PRO A 261 0.20 8.38 14.10
CA PRO A 261 -0.26 7.80 15.35
C PRO A 261 -1.75 7.49 15.27
N LEU A 262 -2.17 6.34 15.79
CA LEU A 262 -3.60 6.01 15.92
C LEU A 262 -4.20 6.87 17.04
N LYS A 263 -5.29 7.59 16.78
CA LYS A 263 -6.06 8.20 17.87
C LYS A 263 -6.78 7.08 18.64
N LYS A 264 -6.68 7.10 19.97
CA LYS A 264 -7.48 6.23 20.84
C LYS A 264 -8.95 6.52 20.55
N SER A 265 -9.72 5.52 20.13
CA SER A 265 -11.17 5.66 20.12
C SER A 265 -11.65 5.86 21.56
N GLU A 266 -12.57 6.79 21.79
CA GLU A 266 -13.13 7.09 23.12
C GLU A 266 -13.77 5.85 23.79
N SER A 267 -14.05 4.79 23.04
CA SER A 267 -14.72 3.57 23.48
C SER A 267 -13.83 2.37 23.82
N HIS A 268 -12.50 2.41 23.60
CA HIS A 268 -11.64 1.23 23.81
C HIS A 268 -10.34 1.52 24.57
N ALA A 269 -9.98 0.60 25.45
CA ALA A 269 -8.84 0.70 26.36
C ALA A 269 -7.50 0.77 25.59
N ALA A 270 -6.49 1.35 26.24
CA ALA A 270 -5.14 1.59 25.72
C ALA A 270 -4.36 0.35 25.21
N SER A 271 -4.92 -0.86 25.29
CA SER A 271 -4.29 -2.12 24.88
C SER A 271 -4.34 -2.40 23.37
N GLU A 272 -5.19 -1.72 22.60
CA GLU A 272 -5.41 -2.05 21.17
C GLU A 272 -4.35 -1.51 20.20
N GLU A 273 -3.53 -0.54 20.63
CA GLU A 273 -2.41 -0.01 19.83
C GLU A 273 -1.22 -0.99 19.83
N PHE A 274 -0.99 -1.69 20.94
CA PHE A 274 0.19 -2.54 21.14
C PHE A 274 0.25 -3.77 20.22
N ASN A 275 -0.89 -4.27 19.74
CA ASN A 275 -0.95 -5.46 18.88
C ASN A 275 -1.15 -5.12 17.40
N ASN A 276 -1.04 -3.86 17.00
CA ASN A 276 -1.27 -3.45 15.62
C ASN A 276 -0.02 -3.68 14.74
N VAL A 277 -0.19 -4.34 13.61
CA VAL A 277 0.90 -4.60 12.65
C VAL A 277 0.72 -3.88 11.33
N ASP A 278 -0.45 -3.29 11.10
CA ASP A 278 -0.75 -2.43 9.97
C ASP A 278 -0.39 -0.99 10.31
N HIS A 279 0.34 -0.31 9.43
CA HIS A 279 0.80 1.06 9.70
C HIS A 279 0.68 1.95 8.47
N ILE A 280 0.56 3.25 8.73
CA ILE A 280 0.67 4.32 7.74
C ILE A 280 1.78 5.27 8.19
N PHE A 281 2.64 5.63 7.26
CA PHE A 281 3.83 6.45 7.45
C PHE A 281 3.85 7.58 6.43
N LEU A 282 4.39 8.73 6.82
CA LEU A 282 4.55 9.92 5.98
C LEU A 282 6.00 10.41 6.00
N ASN A 283 6.61 10.54 4.83
CA ASN A 283 7.83 11.33 4.64
C ASN A 283 7.45 12.55 3.80
N ASP A 284 7.39 13.72 4.44
CA ASP A 284 7.02 14.95 3.77
C ASP A 284 7.92 16.11 4.24
N PRO A 285 9.11 16.26 3.62
CA PRO A 285 10.06 17.29 4.02
C PRO A 285 9.55 18.72 3.80
N ASN A 286 8.46 18.91 3.04
CA ASN A 286 7.91 20.23 2.73
C ASN A 286 6.59 20.52 3.47
N ASN A 287 6.11 19.62 4.32
CA ASN A 287 4.84 19.75 5.05
C ASN A 287 3.64 20.07 4.13
N ILE A 288 3.63 19.52 2.93
CA ILE A 288 2.53 19.61 1.98
C ILE A 288 1.27 18.93 2.54
N LEU A 289 1.45 17.86 3.31
CA LEU A 289 0.42 17.06 3.95
C LEU A 289 0.52 17.19 5.47
N SER A 290 -0.60 17.52 6.11
CA SER A 290 -0.76 17.47 7.56
C SER A 290 -1.70 16.35 7.96
N THR A 291 -1.34 15.57 8.98
CA THR A 291 -2.23 14.51 9.47
C THR A 291 -3.33 15.11 10.35
N ASN A 292 -4.59 14.95 9.94
CA ASN A 292 -5.75 15.37 10.73
C ASN A 292 -6.14 14.33 11.79
N TYR A 293 -6.16 13.09 11.34
CA TYR A 293 -6.79 12.01 12.06
C TYR A 293 -6.28 10.65 11.60
N SER A 294 -6.30 9.69 12.51
CA SER A 294 -6.07 8.30 12.19
C SER A 294 -6.83 7.39 13.15
N ILE A 295 -7.50 6.37 12.62
CA ILE A 295 -8.22 5.37 13.40
C ILE A 295 -8.02 3.96 12.91
N LYS A 296 -8.26 3.07 13.87
CA LYS A 296 -8.62 1.68 13.65
C LYS A 296 -10.12 1.59 13.41
N VAL A 297 -10.53 0.86 12.38
CA VAL A 297 -11.96 0.59 12.18
C VAL A 297 -12.44 -0.39 13.25
N ASP A 298 -13.63 -0.12 13.81
CA ASP A 298 -14.28 -0.90 14.87
C ASP A 298 -14.29 -2.41 14.56
N PRO A 299 -13.72 -3.27 15.44
CA PRO A 299 -13.67 -4.71 15.26
C PRO A 299 -15.03 -5.37 15.01
N HIS A 300 -16.10 -4.85 15.63
CA HIS A 300 -17.45 -5.39 15.46
C HIS A 300 -17.98 -5.20 14.03
N LYS A 301 -17.48 -4.20 13.31
CA LYS A 301 -17.88 -3.94 11.91
C LYS A 301 -17.16 -4.86 10.91
N ILE A 302 -16.13 -5.59 11.34
CA ILE A 302 -15.19 -6.31 10.46
C ILE A 302 -15.08 -7.80 10.83
N ASN A 303 -15.69 -8.19 11.95
CA ASN A 303 -15.72 -9.57 12.41
C ASN A 303 -16.14 -10.54 11.29
N GLY A 304 -15.32 -11.57 11.04
CA GLY A 304 -15.57 -12.59 10.03
C GLY A 304 -15.14 -12.22 8.60
N ILE A 305 -14.67 -10.98 8.35
CA ILE A 305 -14.28 -10.53 7.00
C ILE A 305 -12.75 -10.61 6.81
N THR A 306 -12.00 -10.06 7.76
CA THR A 306 -10.53 -10.13 7.87
C THR A 306 -10.16 -10.30 9.35
N ASP A 307 -9.02 -10.93 9.63
CA ASP A 307 -8.43 -11.01 10.97
C ASP A 307 -7.59 -9.76 11.32
N HIS A 308 -7.43 -8.85 10.37
CA HIS A 308 -6.80 -7.55 10.58
C HIS A 308 -7.86 -6.45 10.71
N LEU A 309 -7.49 -5.40 11.44
CA LEU A 309 -8.32 -4.21 11.54
C LEU A 309 -7.72 -3.14 10.62
N PRO A 310 -8.47 -2.63 9.63
CA PRO A 310 -8.02 -1.57 8.76
C PRO A 310 -7.57 -0.35 9.56
N VAL A 311 -6.47 0.24 9.11
CA VAL A 311 -5.96 1.52 9.60
C VAL A 311 -6.31 2.59 8.58
N VAL A 312 -6.87 3.69 9.05
CA VAL A 312 -7.32 4.82 8.23
C VAL A 312 -6.59 6.06 8.70
N ALA A 313 -5.98 6.80 7.79
CA ALA A 313 -5.41 8.12 8.04
C ALA A 313 -6.03 9.15 7.11
N LYS A 314 -6.28 10.36 7.61
CA LYS A 314 -6.71 11.51 6.82
C LYS A 314 -5.61 12.57 6.81
N PHE A 315 -5.22 13.00 5.63
CA PHE A 315 -4.23 14.04 5.39
C PHE A 315 -4.88 15.26 4.77
N GLU A 316 -4.66 16.43 5.34
CA GLU A 316 -5.00 17.72 4.75
C GLU A 316 -3.88 18.19 3.83
N ILE A 317 -4.23 18.79 2.69
CA ILE A 317 -3.30 19.40 1.76
C ILE A 317 -3.11 20.87 2.14
N ASN A 318 -1.89 21.28 2.42
CA ASN A 318 -1.54 22.66 2.73
C ASN A 318 -1.47 23.52 1.45
N GLU A 319 -2.62 24.08 1.05
CA GLU A 319 -2.77 24.90 -0.15
C GLU A 319 -1.78 26.08 -0.22
N TYR A 320 -1.45 26.70 0.91
CA TYR A 320 -0.52 27.82 0.94
C TYR A 320 0.89 27.45 0.42
N ILE A 321 1.37 26.26 0.80
CA ILE A 321 2.66 25.74 0.33
C ILE A 321 2.57 25.41 -1.16
N VAL A 322 1.45 24.85 -1.60
CA VAL A 322 1.20 24.55 -3.02
C VAL A 322 1.24 25.82 -3.87
N GLU A 323 0.55 26.88 -3.44
CA GLU A 323 0.51 28.16 -4.16
C GLU A 323 1.89 28.81 -4.26
N ARG A 324 2.68 28.81 -3.19
CA ARG A 324 4.04 29.35 -3.20
C ARG A 324 4.97 28.60 -4.14
N ALA A 325 4.87 27.27 -4.19
CA ALA A 325 5.64 26.45 -5.11
C ALA A 325 5.35 26.83 -6.58
N ASN A 326 4.07 27.02 -6.90
CA ASN A 326 3.62 27.41 -8.24
C ASN A 326 4.14 28.80 -8.65
N GLN A 327 4.10 29.79 -7.75
CA GLN A 327 4.60 31.13 -8.04
C GLN A 327 6.12 31.18 -8.28
N SER A 328 6.87 30.33 -7.59
CA SER A 328 8.34 30.27 -7.71
C SER A 328 8.77 29.65 -9.04
N PHE A 329 8.02 28.65 -9.53
CA PHE A 329 8.27 28.00 -10.81
C PHE A 329 7.98 28.93 -12.02
N HIS A 330 6.95 29.78 -11.93
CA HIS A 330 6.65 30.73 -13.00
C HIS A 330 7.69 31.86 -13.15
N ARG A 331 8.41 32.22 -12.08
CA ARG A 331 9.46 33.26 -12.16
C ARG A 331 10.73 32.78 -12.85
N THR A 332 11.08 31.50 -12.74
CA THR A 332 12.29 30.92 -13.36
C THR A 332 12.09 30.55 -14.83
N ALA A 333 10.85 30.44 -15.31
CA ALA A 333 10.52 30.13 -16.70
C ALA A 333 10.45 31.36 -17.63
N THR A 334 10.56 32.58 -17.10
CA THR A 334 10.66 33.80 -17.92
C THR A 334 12.09 33.91 -18.49
N PRO A 335 12.29 33.84 -19.81
CA PRO A 335 13.60 34.12 -20.39
C PRO A 335 13.96 35.55 -20.02
N SER A 336 15.16 35.78 -19.51
CA SER A 336 15.70 37.13 -19.41
C SER A 336 15.64 37.74 -20.81
N ALA A 337 14.79 38.75 -20.98
CA ALA A 337 14.84 39.57 -22.17
C ALA A 337 16.26 40.12 -22.26
N SER A 338 17.03 39.59 -23.20
CA SER A 338 18.33 40.10 -23.55
C SER A 338 18.13 41.57 -23.92
N LEU A 339 18.62 42.46 -23.07
CA LEU A 339 18.88 43.84 -23.41
C LEU A 339 19.92 43.81 -24.54
N GLN A 340 19.45 43.84 -25.78
CA GLN A 340 20.28 44.28 -26.91
C GLN A 340 20.43 45.79 -26.77
N GLY A 341 21.68 46.22 -26.68
CA GLY A 341 22.09 47.61 -26.62
C GLY A 341 22.05 48.32 -27.95
#